data_AF-A0A961YI47-F1
#
_entry.id   AF-A0A961YI47-F1
#
_cell.length_a   1.000
_cell.length_b   1.000
_cell.length_c   1.000
_cell.angle_alpha   90.00
_cell.angle_beta   90.00
_cell.angle_gamma   90.00
#
_symmetry.space_group_name_H-M   'P 1'
#
loop_
_entity.id
_entity.type
_entity.pdbx_description
1 polymer ?
#
loop_
_entity_poly.entity_id
_entity_poly.type
_entity_poly.pdbx_seq_one_letter_code
_entity_poly.pdbx_strand_id
1 'polypeptide(L)'
;LTDHNGKKVDFRNVILIMTTNAGAAELAKPAIGFGKSEREGDDQEAINRMFTPEFRNRLDAVVPFGSLPPEVVYEVVQKFVMQLEAQLADRGVTFDLSPDAIKWLAERGYDSRMGARPLARVIQENIKQPLADEVLFGKLRKGGTVKVTTKEDGSGLELEALEDGPVKPKPEPVPKPRRPRKRKTASAAKKPPSNGKPPGGGGRGLVPKVPLKTT
;
A
#
# COMPACT_ATOMS: atom_id res chain seq x y z
N LEU A 1 19.41 8.91 32.38
CA LEU A 1 20.29 10.04 32.01
C LEU A 1 19.98 11.21 32.93
N THR A 2 20.91 12.13 33.18
CA THR A 2 20.64 13.34 33.98
C THR A 2 20.97 14.56 33.13
N ASP A 3 20.07 15.53 33.08
CA ASP A 3 20.31 16.78 32.35
C ASP A 3 21.28 17.70 33.12
N HIS A 4 21.66 18.82 32.51
CA HIS A 4 22.55 19.83 33.11
C HIS A 4 21.95 20.55 34.33
N ASN A 5 20.63 20.42 34.54
CA ASN A 5 19.90 20.97 35.68
C ASN A 5 19.68 19.92 36.79
N GLY A 6 20.27 18.73 36.69
CA GLY A 6 20.12 17.65 37.66
C GLY A 6 18.82 16.85 37.55
N LYS A 7 17.96 17.12 36.54
CA LYS A 7 16.75 16.33 36.31
C LYS A 7 17.10 14.99 35.71
N LYS A 8 16.57 13.92 36.31
CA LYS A 8 16.72 12.56 35.79
C LYS A 8 15.72 12.32 34.66
N VAL A 9 16.24 11.94 33.49
CA VAL A 9 15.50 11.46 32.33
C VAL A 9 15.51 9.93 32.34
N ASP A 10 14.33 9.36 32.28
CA ASP A 10 14.08 7.92 32.28
C ASP A 10 13.71 7.44 30.88
N PHE A 11 14.38 6.37 30.42
CA PHE A 11 14.22 5.78 29.09
C PHE A 11 13.51 4.40 29.14
N ARG A 12 13.00 3.97 30.30
CA ARG A 12 12.38 2.64 30.46
C ARG A 12 11.21 2.36 29.51
N ASN A 13 10.47 3.38 29.11
CA ASN A 13 9.30 3.25 28.21
C ASN A 13 9.55 3.93 26.84
N VAL A 14 10.80 3.96 26.39
CA VAL A 14 11.19 4.57 25.11
C VAL A 14 11.72 3.50 24.17
N ILE A 15 11.27 3.52 22.91
CA ILE A 15 11.91 2.78 21.83
C ILE A 15 12.94 3.69 21.18
N LEU A 16 14.21 3.34 21.27
CA LEU A 16 15.30 4.07 20.62
C LEU A 16 15.58 3.45 19.25
N ILE A 17 15.30 4.20 18.19
CA ILE A 17 15.66 3.83 16.82
C ILE A 17 16.85 4.67 16.40
N MET A 18 17.93 4.02 15.97
CA MET A 18 19.12 4.66 15.43
C MET A 18 19.31 4.22 13.99
N THR A 19 19.67 5.17 13.13
CA THR A 19 19.89 4.93 11.69
C THR A 19 21.28 5.41 11.31
N THR A 20 21.98 4.64 10.48
CA THR A 20 23.29 5.01 9.93
C THR A 20 23.34 4.65 8.46
N ASN A 21 24.06 5.44 7.66
CA ASN A 21 24.36 5.11 6.26
C ASN A 21 25.69 4.34 6.13
N ALA A 22 26.27 3.87 7.25
CA ALA A 22 27.46 3.03 7.23
C ALA A 22 27.21 1.75 6.42
N GLY A 23 28.11 1.41 5.49
CA GLY A 23 27.95 0.28 4.57
C GLY A 23 27.18 0.59 3.30
N ALA A 24 26.38 1.67 3.26
CA ALA A 24 25.58 2.01 2.07
C ALA A 24 26.44 2.32 0.83
N ALA A 25 27.62 2.93 1.01
CA ALA A 25 28.54 3.22 -0.09
C ALA A 25 29.26 1.97 -0.61
N GLU A 26 29.49 0.99 0.26
CA GLU A 26 30.11 -0.29 -0.08
C GLU A 26 29.13 -1.19 -0.85
N LEU A 27 27.86 -1.23 -0.43
CA LEU A 27 26.77 -1.90 -1.17
C LEU A 27 26.50 -1.27 -2.54
N ALA A 28 26.61 0.05 -2.64
CA ALA A 28 26.38 0.78 -3.89
C ALA A 28 27.46 0.51 -4.95
N LYS A 29 28.60 -0.09 -4.59
CA LYS A 29 29.68 -0.42 -5.53
C LYS A 29 29.35 -1.74 -6.24
N PRO A 30 29.45 -1.79 -7.59
CA PRO A 30 29.25 -3.03 -8.32
C PRO A 30 30.20 -4.12 -7.82
N ALA A 31 29.69 -5.33 -7.65
CA ALA A 31 30.51 -6.50 -7.34
C ALA A 31 31.53 -6.74 -8.47
N ILE A 32 32.79 -6.95 -8.10
CA ILE A 32 33.85 -7.32 -9.05
C ILE A 32 33.91 -8.85 -9.07
N GLY A 33 33.55 -9.48 -10.19
CA GLY A 33 33.63 -10.94 -10.38
C GLY A 33 32.50 -11.52 -11.23
N PHE A 34 32.74 -12.67 -11.85
CA PHE A 34 31.75 -13.38 -12.64
C PHE A 34 30.72 -14.04 -11.71
N GLY A 35 29.49 -13.50 -11.62
CA GLY A 35 28.33 -14.27 -11.14
C GLY A 35 27.57 -13.77 -9.91
N LYS A 36 27.94 -12.65 -9.27
CA LYS A 36 27.08 -11.99 -8.27
C LYS A 36 26.96 -10.50 -8.56
N SER A 37 25.72 -10.00 -8.62
CA SER A 37 25.40 -8.57 -8.78
C SER A 37 25.42 -7.79 -7.47
N GLU A 38 25.28 -8.48 -6.33
CA GLU A 38 25.23 -7.88 -4.98
C GLU A 38 26.32 -8.45 -4.06
N ARG A 39 26.93 -7.57 -3.25
CA ARG A 39 27.90 -7.93 -2.22
C ARG A 39 27.18 -8.21 -0.91
N GLU A 40 26.80 -9.46 -0.68
CA GLU A 40 26.29 -9.89 0.63
C GLU A 40 27.43 -9.89 1.66
N GLY A 41 27.32 -9.08 2.72
CA GLY A 41 28.20 -9.14 3.91
C GLY A 41 29.09 -7.92 4.17
N ASP A 42 29.29 -7.02 3.18
CA ASP A 42 30.13 -5.81 3.34
C ASP A 42 29.56 -4.84 4.40
N ASP A 43 28.24 -4.85 4.62
CA ASP A 43 27.56 -4.01 5.62
C ASP A 43 27.99 -4.29 7.04
N GLN A 44 28.09 -5.57 7.40
CA GLN A 44 28.45 -5.96 8.76
C GLN A 44 29.88 -5.53 9.08
N GLU A 45 30.78 -5.60 8.09
CA GLU A 45 32.15 -5.15 8.28
C GLU A 45 32.22 -3.62 8.47
N ALA A 46 31.49 -2.85 7.66
CA ALA A 46 31.40 -1.40 7.82
C ALA A 46 30.83 -1.00 9.20
N ILE A 47 29.78 -1.69 9.65
CA ILE A 47 29.18 -1.49 10.98
C ILE A 47 30.16 -1.86 12.09
N ASN A 48 30.90 -2.96 11.96
CA ASN A 48 31.88 -3.41 12.94
C ASN A 48 33.07 -2.46 13.08
N ARG A 49 33.48 -1.81 11.98
CA ARG A 49 34.54 -0.79 11.97
C ARG A 49 34.06 0.54 12.56
N MET A 50 32.82 0.95 12.30
CA MET A 50 32.30 2.23 12.75
C MET A 50 31.84 2.22 14.21
N PHE A 51 31.30 1.10 14.70
CA PHE A 51 30.74 0.99 16.04
C PHE A 51 31.49 -0.04 16.88
N THR A 52 31.93 0.38 18.06
CA THR A 52 32.68 -0.48 18.97
C THR A 52 31.83 -1.67 19.44
N PRO A 53 32.47 -2.81 19.80
CA PRO A 53 31.74 -3.96 20.34
C PRO A 53 30.87 -3.61 21.55
N GLU A 54 31.32 -2.72 22.43
CA GLU A 54 30.59 -2.31 23.63
C GLU A 54 29.27 -1.62 23.27
N PHE A 55 29.26 -0.79 22.24
CA PHE A 55 28.04 -0.14 21.76
C PHE A 55 27.10 -1.16 21.11
N ARG A 56 27.62 -2.01 20.22
CA ARG A 56 26.81 -3.03 19.52
C ARG A 56 26.17 -4.03 20.48
N ASN A 57 26.87 -4.41 21.54
CA ASN A 57 26.34 -5.29 22.59
C ASN A 57 25.23 -4.66 23.44
N ARG A 58 24.90 -3.37 23.22
CA ARG A 58 23.77 -2.66 23.85
C ARG A 58 22.58 -2.50 22.90
N LEU A 59 22.65 -3.03 21.69
CA LEU A 59 21.55 -3.03 20.73
C LEU A 59 20.82 -4.37 20.80
N ASP A 60 19.49 -4.32 20.85
CA ASP A 60 18.68 -5.54 20.77
C ASP A 60 18.73 -6.17 19.37
N ALA A 61 18.78 -5.34 18.33
CA ALA A 61 18.83 -5.79 16.94
C ALA A 61 19.54 -4.78 16.03
N VAL A 62 20.19 -5.31 14.98
CA VAL A 62 20.68 -4.54 13.83
C VAL A 62 19.97 -5.08 12.60
N VAL A 63 19.23 -4.22 11.90
CA VAL A 63 18.41 -4.60 10.75
C VAL A 63 19.00 -3.97 9.48
N PRO A 64 19.62 -4.77 8.58
CA PRO A 64 20.07 -4.25 7.30
C PRO A 64 18.87 -3.97 6.39
N PHE A 65 18.94 -2.87 5.62
CA PHE A 65 17.94 -2.52 4.61
C PHE A 65 18.56 -2.65 3.23
N GLY A 66 18.05 -3.58 2.43
CA GLY A 66 18.45 -3.74 1.03
C GLY A 66 17.82 -2.68 0.12
N SER A 67 18.22 -2.70 -1.15
CA SER A 67 17.59 -1.90 -2.20
C SER A 67 16.12 -2.26 -2.38
N LEU A 68 15.31 -1.29 -2.83
CA LEU A 68 13.88 -1.51 -3.03
C LEU A 68 13.67 -2.29 -4.34
N PRO A 69 12.95 -3.42 -4.32
CA PRO A 69 12.58 -4.09 -5.55
C PRO A 69 11.59 -3.21 -6.36
N PRO A 70 11.56 -3.32 -7.70
CA PRO A 70 10.74 -2.48 -8.56
C PRO A 70 9.26 -2.46 -8.16
N GLU A 71 8.73 -3.58 -7.71
CA GLU A 71 7.34 -3.75 -7.28
C GLU A 71 7.01 -2.82 -6.10
N VAL A 72 7.93 -2.73 -5.13
CA VAL A 72 7.77 -1.83 -3.97
C VAL A 72 7.86 -0.37 -4.41
N VAL A 73 8.67 -0.04 -5.43
CA VAL A 73 8.72 1.31 -5.98
C VAL A 73 7.36 1.71 -6.58
N TYR A 74 6.70 0.80 -7.31
CA TYR A 74 5.35 1.05 -7.83
C TYR A 74 4.33 1.31 -6.71
N GLU A 75 4.38 0.55 -5.62
CA GLU A 75 3.53 0.79 -4.45
C GLU A 75 3.78 2.17 -3.81
N VAL A 76 5.06 2.59 -3.75
CA VAL A 76 5.41 3.93 -3.27
C VAL A 76 4.82 5.02 -4.18
N VAL A 77 4.87 4.84 -5.50
CA VAL A 77 4.23 5.77 -6.45
C VAL A 77 2.72 5.83 -6.19
N GLN A 78 2.05 4.68 -6.09
CA GLN A 78 0.62 4.63 -5.82
C GLN A 78 0.25 5.33 -4.51
N LYS A 79 1.04 5.13 -3.45
CA LYS A 79 0.84 5.84 -2.18
C LYS A 79 0.92 7.36 -2.34
N PHE A 80 1.88 7.87 -3.12
CA PHE A 80 1.96 9.30 -3.39
C PHE A 80 0.76 9.82 -4.18
N VAL A 81 0.26 9.04 -5.12
CA VAL A 81 -0.94 9.37 -5.90
C VAL A 81 -2.17 9.47 -5.00
N MET A 82 -2.38 8.49 -4.12
CA MET A 82 -3.48 8.54 -3.14
C MET A 82 -3.40 9.77 -2.23
N GLN A 83 -2.19 10.15 -1.82
CA GLN A 83 -1.99 11.38 -1.04
C GLN A 83 -2.31 12.64 -1.84
N LEU A 84 -1.98 12.66 -3.13
CA LEU A 84 -2.28 13.77 -4.03
C LEU A 84 -3.79 13.87 -4.30
N GLU A 85 -4.46 12.75 -4.59
CA GLU A 85 -5.91 12.63 -4.74
C GLU A 85 -6.64 13.18 -3.50
N ALA A 86 -6.21 12.80 -2.30
CA ALA A 86 -6.80 13.29 -1.06
C ALA A 86 -6.69 14.83 -0.94
N GLN A 87 -5.58 15.42 -1.37
CA GLN A 87 -5.39 16.88 -1.38
C GLN A 87 -6.24 17.59 -2.44
N LEU A 88 -6.51 16.93 -3.56
CA LEU A 88 -7.27 17.46 -4.69
C LEU A 88 -8.79 17.31 -4.51
N ALA A 89 -9.22 16.29 -3.76
CA ALA A 89 -10.63 16.04 -3.45
C ALA A 89 -11.28 17.25 -2.77
N ASP A 90 -10.57 17.93 -1.87
CA ASP A 90 -11.02 19.17 -1.21
C ASP A 90 -11.29 20.31 -2.20
N ARG A 91 -10.68 20.26 -3.40
CA ARG A 91 -10.87 21.24 -4.49
C ARG A 91 -11.82 20.74 -5.57
N GLY A 92 -12.47 19.59 -5.39
CA GLY A 92 -13.36 18.99 -6.39
C GLY A 92 -12.63 18.54 -7.66
N VAL A 93 -11.33 18.23 -7.54
CA VAL A 93 -10.52 17.73 -8.65
C VAL A 93 -10.34 16.22 -8.50
N THR A 94 -10.76 15.48 -9.52
CA THR A 94 -10.49 14.04 -9.65
C THR A 94 -9.17 13.86 -10.37
N PHE A 95 -8.29 13.02 -9.84
CA PHE A 95 -6.99 12.73 -10.42
C PHE A 95 -6.95 11.28 -10.86
N ASP A 96 -6.50 11.03 -12.08
CA ASP A 96 -6.37 9.69 -12.66
C ASP A 96 -4.98 9.57 -13.31
N LEU A 97 -4.23 8.56 -12.89
CA LEU A 97 -2.87 8.30 -13.36
C LEU A 97 -2.83 6.96 -14.10
N SER A 98 -2.41 6.98 -15.35
CA SER A 98 -2.34 5.76 -16.15
C SER A 98 -1.27 4.79 -15.61
N PRO A 99 -1.43 3.47 -15.80
CA PRO A 99 -0.41 2.49 -15.44
C PRO A 99 0.95 2.76 -16.08
N ASP A 100 0.97 3.26 -17.32
CA ASP A 100 2.20 3.60 -18.02
C ASP A 100 2.92 4.80 -17.37
N ALA A 101 2.15 5.76 -16.85
CA ALA A 101 2.70 6.90 -16.12
C ALA A 101 3.28 6.49 -14.76
N ILE A 102 2.64 5.54 -14.05
CA ILE A 102 3.20 4.93 -12.83
C ILE A 102 4.54 4.29 -13.13
N LYS A 103 4.61 3.51 -14.23
CA LYS A 103 5.84 2.85 -14.64
C LYS A 103 6.94 3.86 -14.95
N TRP A 104 6.62 4.91 -15.71
CA TRP A 104 7.56 5.97 -16.05
C TRP A 104 8.09 6.70 -14.81
N LEU A 105 7.22 7.02 -13.84
CA LEU A 105 7.61 7.67 -12.59
C LEU A 105 8.56 6.79 -11.77
N ALA A 106 8.26 5.49 -11.66
CA ALA A 106 9.09 4.55 -10.92
C ALA A 106 10.47 4.39 -11.59
N GLU A 107 10.53 4.24 -12.91
CA GLU A 107 11.79 4.11 -13.65
C GLU A 107 12.66 5.37 -13.52
N ARG A 108 12.06 6.56 -13.59
CA ARG A 108 12.81 7.83 -13.51
C ARG A 108 13.12 8.27 -12.08
N GLY A 109 12.28 7.88 -11.12
CA GLY A 109 12.39 8.27 -9.71
C GLY A 109 13.13 7.28 -8.82
N TYR A 110 13.56 6.13 -9.37
CA TYR A 110 14.34 5.13 -8.69
C TYR A 110 15.81 5.16 -9.12
N ASP A 111 16.70 5.23 -8.14
CA ASP A 111 18.14 4.97 -8.32
C ASP A 111 18.52 3.90 -7.28
N SER A 112 19.19 2.83 -7.69
CA SER A 112 19.55 1.72 -6.78
C SER A 112 20.38 2.18 -5.57
N ARG A 113 21.14 3.26 -5.69
CA ARG A 113 22.00 3.84 -4.64
C ARG A 113 21.25 4.82 -3.76
N MET A 114 20.25 5.52 -4.29
CA MET A 114 19.46 6.51 -3.55
C MET A 114 18.07 6.00 -3.14
N GLY A 115 17.68 4.81 -3.58
CA GLY A 115 16.34 4.25 -3.46
C GLY A 115 15.29 5.13 -4.15
N ALA A 116 14.09 5.17 -3.57
CA ALA A 116 12.98 6.00 -4.04
C ALA A 116 13.06 7.47 -3.59
N ARG A 117 14.19 7.93 -3.03
CA ARG A 117 14.33 9.34 -2.58
C ARG A 117 14.12 10.35 -3.72
N PRO A 118 14.63 10.13 -4.96
CA PRO A 118 14.39 11.05 -6.07
C PRO A 118 12.92 11.10 -6.51
N LEU A 119 12.13 10.07 -6.21
CA LEU A 119 10.74 9.94 -6.66
C LEU A 119 9.87 11.12 -6.25
N ALA A 120 10.02 11.60 -5.01
CA ALA A 120 9.27 12.76 -4.52
C ALA A 120 9.54 14.02 -5.37
N ARG A 121 10.78 14.19 -5.83
CA ARG A 121 11.18 15.30 -6.71
C ARG A 121 10.59 15.14 -8.11
N VAL A 122 10.66 13.94 -8.70
CA VAL A 122 10.10 13.67 -10.02
C VAL A 122 8.59 13.92 -10.02
N ILE A 123 7.87 13.46 -9.00
CA ILE A 123 6.43 13.73 -8.84
C ILE A 123 6.16 15.23 -8.64
N GLN A 124 6.99 15.92 -7.85
CA GLN A 124 6.83 17.36 -7.64
C GLN A 124 6.94 18.15 -8.97
N GLU A 125 7.99 17.88 -9.74
CA GLU A 125 8.30 18.61 -10.99
C GLU A 125 7.33 18.24 -12.13
N ASN A 126 6.99 16.95 -12.27
CA ASN A 126 6.21 16.47 -13.43
C ASN A 126 4.71 16.40 -13.19
N ILE A 127 4.25 16.42 -11.93
CA ILE A 127 2.82 16.30 -11.60
C ILE A 127 2.36 17.51 -10.79
N LYS A 128 2.92 17.72 -9.59
CA LYS A 128 2.37 18.72 -8.67
C LYS A 128 2.49 20.15 -9.19
N GLN A 129 3.61 20.51 -9.81
CA GLN A 129 3.82 21.86 -10.32
C GLN A 129 2.87 22.19 -11.50
N PRO A 130 2.80 21.39 -12.59
CA PRO A 130 1.81 21.60 -13.65
C PRO A 130 0.37 21.64 -13.14
N LEU A 131 0.05 20.74 -12.20
CA LEU A 131 -1.29 20.66 -11.63
C LEU A 131 -1.64 21.88 -10.77
N ALA A 132 -0.67 22.43 -10.03
CA ALA A 132 -0.88 23.65 -9.26
C ALA A 132 -1.23 24.83 -10.18
N ASP A 133 -0.56 24.95 -11.32
CA ASP A 133 -0.85 25.98 -12.31
C ASP A 133 -2.24 25.81 -12.92
N GLU A 134 -2.66 24.59 -13.24
CA GLU A 134 -4.01 24.31 -13.75
C GLU A 134 -5.12 24.59 -12.71
N VAL A 135 -4.86 24.29 -11.44
CA VAL A 135 -5.82 24.54 -10.35
C VAL A 135 -5.90 26.01 -9.96
N LEU A 136 -4.79 26.75 -10.02
CA LEU A 136 -4.77 28.17 -9.68
C LEU A 136 -5.21 29.05 -10.85
N PHE A 137 -4.74 28.73 -12.06
CA PHE A 137 -4.83 29.59 -13.21
C PHE A 137 -5.54 28.99 -14.42
N GLY A 138 -5.57 27.67 -14.54
CA GLY A 138 -6.07 26.96 -15.72
C GLY A 138 -7.51 26.43 -15.58
N LYS A 139 -7.72 25.27 -16.21
CA LYS A 139 -9.05 24.66 -16.41
C LYS A 139 -9.64 24.07 -15.13
N LEU A 140 -8.80 23.73 -14.16
CA LEU A 140 -9.22 23.05 -12.93
C LEU A 140 -9.60 24.01 -11.79
N ARG A 141 -9.66 25.33 -12.03
CA ARG A 141 -10.04 26.34 -11.02
C ARG A 141 -11.37 26.06 -10.32
N LYS A 142 -12.31 25.42 -11.00
CA LYS A 142 -13.66 25.13 -10.50
C LYS A 142 -13.87 23.65 -10.17
N GLY A 143 -12.79 22.88 -10.09
CA GLY A 143 -12.84 21.43 -10.10
C GLY A 143 -12.74 20.87 -11.53
N GLY A 144 -12.80 19.54 -11.64
CA GLY A 144 -12.70 18.84 -12.91
C GLY A 144 -12.01 17.48 -12.77
N THR A 145 -11.62 16.91 -13.90
CA THR A 145 -10.86 15.66 -13.94
C THR A 145 -9.52 15.90 -14.62
N VAL A 146 -8.43 15.47 -14.00
CA VAL A 146 -7.11 15.47 -14.62
C VAL A 146 -6.69 14.03 -14.89
N LYS A 147 -6.31 13.77 -16.14
CA LYS A 147 -5.72 12.50 -16.56
C LYS A 147 -4.25 12.71 -16.85
N VAL A 148 -3.43 11.84 -16.29
CA VAL A 148 -1.98 11.87 -16.48
C VAL A 148 -1.54 10.62 -17.23
N THR A 149 -0.96 10.82 -18.40
CA THR A 149 -0.48 9.76 -19.30
C THR A 149 1.01 9.96 -19.60
N THR A 150 1.68 8.91 -20.08
CA THR A 150 3.03 9.04 -20.63
C THR A 150 2.93 9.54 -22.06
N LYS A 151 3.78 10.48 -22.46
CA LYS A 151 3.87 10.97 -23.83
C LYS A 151 4.25 9.85 -24.80
N GLU A 152 3.81 9.95 -26.05
CA GLU A 152 4.12 8.97 -27.11
C GLU A 152 5.62 8.80 -27.37
N ASP A 153 6.42 9.83 -27.10
CA ASP A 153 7.88 9.83 -27.25
C ASP A 153 8.63 9.26 -26.02
N GLY A 154 7.90 8.93 -24.93
CA GLY A 154 8.47 8.47 -23.66
C GLY A 154 9.27 9.53 -22.90
N SER A 155 9.31 10.79 -23.36
CA SER A 155 10.18 11.83 -22.79
C SER A 155 9.65 12.42 -21.49
N GLY A 156 8.36 12.24 -21.21
CA GLY A 156 7.70 12.86 -20.07
C GLY A 156 6.28 12.39 -19.85
N LEU A 157 5.64 13.04 -18.88
CA LEU A 157 4.20 12.93 -18.63
C LEU A 157 3.45 14.06 -19.34
N GLU A 158 2.23 13.75 -19.77
CA GLU A 158 1.26 14.68 -20.29
C GLU A 158 0.07 14.74 -19.33
N LEU A 159 -0.37 15.96 -19.00
CA LEU A 159 -1.54 16.19 -18.17
C LEU A 159 -2.66 16.75 -19.04
N GLU A 160 -3.73 15.98 -19.16
CA GLU A 160 -4.96 16.41 -19.81
C GLU A 160 -5.97 16.83 -18.75
N ALA A 161 -6.23 18.14 -18.66
CA ALA A 161 -7.25 18.70 -17.79
C ALA A 161 -8.59 18.80 -18.53
N LEU A 162 -9.58 18.07 -18.03
CA LEU A 162 -10.96 18.06 -18.51
C LEU A 162 -11.83 18.88 -17.54
N GLU A 163 -12.46 19.93 -18.07
CA GLU A 163 -13.46 20.71 -17.34
C GLU A 163 -14.75 19.90 -17.22
N ASP A 164 -14.85 19.13 -16.15
CA ASP A 164 -16.10 18.53 -15.75
C ASP A 164 -16.87 19.56 -14.91
N GLY A 165 -17.87 20.20 -15.51
CA GLY A 165 -18.92 20.89 -14.75
C GLY A 165 -19.49 19.94 -13.68
N PRO A 166 -19.93 20.45 -12.52
CA PRO A 166 -19.95 19.74 -11.24
C PRO A 166 -20.47 18.30 -11.38
N VAL A 167 -19.54 17.34 -11.43
CA VAL A 167 -19.88 15.92 -11.49
C VAL A 167 -20.38 15.54 -10.11
N LYS A 168 -21.70 15.38 -10.01
CA LYS A 168 -22.32 14.74 -8.85
C LYS A 168 -21.66 13.37 -8.68
N PRO A 169 -21.12 13.04 -7.49
CA PRO A 169 -20.55 11.73 -7.26
C PRO A 169 -21.61 10.68 -7.60
N LYS A 170 -21.22 9.68 -8.38
CA LYS A 170 -22.10 8.58 -8.77
C LYS A 170 -22.61 7.94 -7.47
N PRO A 171 -23.92 7.93 -7.19
CA PRO A 171 -24.42 7.45 -5.90
C PRO A 171 -24.00 6.00 -5.72
N GLU A 172 -23.35 5.70 -4.61
CA GLU A 172 -23.06 4.33 -4.19
C GLU A 172 -24.37 3.52 -4.25
N PRO A 173 -24.35 2.30 -4.82
CA PRO A 173 -25.56 1.48 -4.88
C PRO A 173 -25.95 1.06 -3.47
N VAL A 174 -26.90 1.81 -2.88
CA VAL A 174 -27.52 1.45 -1.61
C VAL A 174 -28.18 0.07 -1.77
N PRO A 175 -27.84 -0.94 -0.95
CA PRO A 175 -28.44 -2.25 -1.07
C PRO A 175 -29.94 -2.15 -0.76
N LYS A 176 -30.78 -2.47 -1.76
CA LYS A 176 -32.25 -2.45 -1.62
C LYS A 176 -32.66 -3.37 -0.46
N PRO A 177 -33.53 -2.92 0.47
CA PRO A 177 -33.98 -3.76 1.57
C PRO A 177 -34.77 -4.95 1.03
N ARG A 178 -34.37 -6.16 1.44
CA ARG A 178 -35.08 -7.41 1.09
C ARG A 178 -36.51 -7.34 1.63
N ARG A 179 -37.50 -7.46 0.73
CA ARG A 179 -38.92 -7.62 1.09
C ARG A 179 -39.10 -8.81 2.05
N PRO A 180 -39.91 -8.68 3.11
CA PRO A 180 -40.17 -9.79 4.01
C PRO A 180 -40.97 -10.89 3.29
N ARG A 181 -40.49 -12.13 3.36
CA ARG A 181 -41.20 -13.32 2.88
C ARG A 181 -42.53 -13.45 3.64
N LYS A 182 -43.66 -13.39 2.94
CA LYS A 182 -44.98 -13.75 3.49
C LYS A 182 -44.94 -15.20 4.00
N ARG A 183 -45.20 -15.39 5.30
CA ARG A 183 -45.52 -16.70 5.89
C ARG A 183 -46.80 -17.23 5.21
N LYS A 184 -46.73 -18.42 4.62
CA LYS A 184 -47.93 -19.17 4.20
C LYS A 184 -48.61 -19.73 5.46
N THR A 185 -49.82 -19.28 5.72
CA THR A 185 -50.76 -19.89 6.67
C THR A 185 -51.33 -21.17 6.06
N ALA A 186 -51.33 -22.25 6.83
CA ALA A 186 -52.00 -23.50 6.50
C ALA A 186 -53.49 -23.43 6.89
N SER A 187 -54.39 -23.86 6.01
CA SER A 187 -55.63 -24.58 6.35
C SER A 187 -56.39 -24.96 5.07
N ALA A 188 -56.63 -26.26 4.87
CA ALA A 188 -57.96 -26.86 4.72
C ALA A 188 -57.87 -28.24 4.05
N ALA A 189 -58.58 -29.19 4.65
CA ALA A 189 -58.49 -30.62 4.43
C ALA A 189 -59.36 -31.16 3.28
N LYS A 190 -58.94 -32.30 2.70
CA LYS A 190 -59.88 -33.38 2.32
C LYS A 190 -59.16 -34.75 2.25
N LYS A 191 -59.84 -35.77 2.79
CA LYS A 191 -59.39 -37.16 3.02
C LYS A 191 -59.59 -38.08 1.78
N PRO A 192 -59.07 -39.34 1.79
CA PRO A 192 -58.55 -40.14 0.65
C PRO A 192 -59.60 -41.22 0.22
N PRO A 193 -59.35 -42.34 -0.54
CA PRO A 193 -58.09 -43.09 -0.78
C PRO A 193 -57.85 -43.73 -2.16
N SER A 194 -56.64 -44.27 -2.37
CA SER A 194 -56.45 -45.50 -3.14
C SER A 194 -55.17 -46.23 -2.68
N ASN A 195 -55.32 -47.53 -2.51
CA ASN A 195 -54.40 -48.46 -1.84
C ASN A 195 -53.08 -48.71 -2.58
N GLY A 196 -52.01 -48.94 -1.81
CA GLY A 196 -50.76 -49.55 -2.28
C GLY A 196 -49.82 -49.83 -1.11
N LYS A 197 -49.51 -51.10 -0.88
CA LYS A 197 -48.91 -51.74 0.31
C LYS A 197 -47.39 -51.47 0.48
N PRO A 198 -46.81 -51.50 1.71
CA PRO A 198 -45.38 -51.29 2.05
C PRO A 198 -44.62 -52.66 2.07
N PRO A 199 -43.32 -52.83 2.47
CA PRO A 199 -42.52 -51.99 3.40
C PRO A 199 -40.96 -51.96 3.24
N GLY A 200 -40.29 -51.25 4.16
CA GLY A 200 -38.90 -51.47 4.61
C GLY A 200 -37.94 -50.31 4.32
N GLY A 201 -37.11 -49.79 5.22
CA GLY A 201 -36.76 -50.12 6.60
C GLY A 201 -35.35 -49.57 6.90
N GLY A 202 -35.16 -48.90 8.05
CA GLY A 202 -33.85 -48.52 8.65
C GLY A 202 -33.12 -47.36 7.94
N GLY A 203 -32.52 -46.37 8.58
CA GLY A 203 -32.01 -46.26 9.94
C GLY A 203 -30.55 -45.79 9.89
N ARG A 204 -30.25 -44.70 10.63
CA ARG A 204 -28.95 -44.19 11.12
C ARG A 204 -28.42 -42.90 10.50
N GLY A 205 -28.52 -41.84 11.30
CA GLY A 205 -27.66 -40.67 11.20
C GLY A 205 -26.27 -40.96 11.77
N LEU A 206 -25.25 -40.33 11.19
CA LEU A 206 -23.90 -40.23 11.72
C LEU A 206 -23.56 -38.75 11.85
N VAL A 207 -23.36 -38.30 13.09
CA VAL A 207 -22.57 -37.11 13.41
C VAL A 207 -21.33 -37.58 14.20
N PRO A 208 -20.10 -37.30 13.75
CA PRO A 208 -18.90 -37.63 14.53
C PRO A 208 -18.67 -36.62 15.66
N LYS A 209 -18.35 -37.10 16.87
CA LYS A 209 -17.88 -36.29 18.00
C LYS A 209 -16.35 -36.16 17.97
N VAL A 210 -15.85 -34.94 18.21
CA VAL A 210 -14.43 -34.62 18.39
C VAL A 210 -14.05 -34.73 19.88
N PRO A 211 -12.91 -35.34 20.27
CA PRO A 211 -12.48 -35.43 21.66
C PRO A 211 -11.64 -34.22 22.12
N LEU A 212 -11.90 -33.77 23.36
CA LEU A 212 -11.08 -32.83 24.12
C LEU A 212 -9.83 -33.53 24.66
N LYS A 213 -8.65 -32.94 24.45
CA LYS A 213 -7.40 -33.37 25.09
C LYS A 213 -7.19 -32.63 26.42
N THR A 214 -6.84 -33.39 27.45
CA THR A 214 -6.32 -32.90 28.73
C THR A 214 -4.93 -33.47 28.91
N THR A 215 -3.94 -32.57 29.02
CA THR A 215 -2.79 -32.54 29.95
C THR A 215 -1.83 -31.48 29.43
#